data_AF-A0A812SMI5-F1
#
_entry.id   AF-A0A812SMI5-F1
#
_cell.length_a   1.000
_cell.length_b   1.000
_cell.length_c   1.000
_cell.angle_alpha   90.00
_cell.angle_beta   90.00
_cell.angle_gamma   90.00
#
_symmetry.space_group_name_H-M   'P 1'
#
loop_
_entity.id
_entity.type
_entity.pdbx_description
1 polymer ?
#
loop_
_entity_poly.entity_id
_entity_poly.type
_entity_poly.pdbx_seq_one_letter_code
_entity_poly.pdbx_strand_id
1 'polypeptide(L)'
;MTDDGRLGRKRSFSLLRCCSRALKRVKDATSAFLRARSSVTIASVRQTPEVISDPADPAFVPNARQTPEISRQTLDVRQLHGAFLAANKGAFAWCNPAGGVITWGPRSYGGDSSAVRYCLKGVQQIQASDRAFAAILSDGQVVTWGDPEYGADSREVQDRLQGVQQIQATGSSFAAILQDGRVVTWGSPDHGGDSDQVRGRLKDVVQIQATAGGGFAALRADGLVVTWGNPDAGGSSRKVQGLLKGVKQIQATENAFAALLSDGRVVTWGDRNFGGDSRSVQQQLKGVQHIQATAYTFAAVLGDGSVVPWSDENLGGDRRSVRHLKTVCQIQASTVAFAAILQDRSVVTWGDPGLGGDSSGVQSQLKEVKEIQASAYAFAAILLDG
;
A
#
# COMPACT_ATOMS: atom_id res chain seq x y z
N MET A 1 34.80 18.42 28.65
CA MET A 1 34.21 17.07 28.69
C MET A 1 32.83 17.23 29.29
N THR A 2 31.85 17.55 28.45
CA THR A 2 30.47 17.81 28.86
C THR A 2 29.53 17.27 27.80
N ASP A 3 28.44 16.74 28.33
CA ASP A 3 27.46 15.81 27.80
C ASP A 3 26.37 16.56 27.03
N ASP A 4 26.24 16.31 25.72
CA ASP A 4 25.07 16.78 24.94
C ASP A 4 24.72 15.78 23.82
N GLY A 5 23.91 14.78 24.16
CA GLY A 5 23.53 13.71 23.23
C GLY A 5 22.19 13.03 23.51
N ARG A 6 21.33 13.59 24.38
CA ARG A 6 20.12 12.89 24.87
C ARG A 6 18.77 13.59 24.68
N LEU A 7 18.69 14.74 24.04
CA LEU A 7 17.42 15.47 23.86
C LEU A 7 16.69 15.21 22.52
N GLY A 8 17.34 14.62 21.52
CA GLY A 8 16.72 14.35 20.20
C GLY A 8 15.82 13.10 20.11
N ARG A 9 16.01 12.09 20.96
CA ARG A 9 15.28 10.79 20.83
C ARG A 9 13.95 10.72 21.58
N LYS A 10 13.70 11.57 22.59
CA LYS A 10 12.48 11.45 23.41
C LYS A 10 11.22 12.08 22.79
N ARG A 11 11.34 13.02 21.84
CA ARG A 11 10.18 13.64 21.16
C ARG A 11 9.61 12.81 20.01
N SER A 12 10.43 12.02 19.29
CA SER A 12 9.91 11.08 18.27
C SER A 12 9.14 9.90 18.87
N PHE A 13 9.53 9.41 20.05
CA PHE A 13 8.86 8.26 20.68
C PHE A 13 7.48 8.60 21.28
N SER A 14 7.20 9.85 21.63
CA SER A 14 5.88 10.25 22.16
C SER A 14 4.82 10.40 21.08
N LEU A 15 5.19 10.87 19.88
CA LEU A 15 4.32 10.96 18.70
C LEU A 15 3.93 9.57 18.16
N LEU A 16 4.87 8.63 18.13
CA LEU A 16 4.64 7.22 17.76
C LEU A 16 3.68 6.51 18.73
N ARG A 17 3.77 6.76 20.04
CA ARG A 17 2.87 6.18 21.06
C ARG A 17 1.45 6.75 21.02
N CYS A 18 1.27 8.01 20.64
CA CYS A 18 -0.06 8.61 20.47
C CYS A 18 -0.77 8.09 19.21
N CYS A 19 -0.05 7.94 18.09
CA CYS A 19 -0.61 7.34 16.86
C CYS A 19 -0.98 5.86 17.05
N SER A 20 -0.16 5.10 17.78
CA SER A 20 -0.42 3.70 18.12
C SER A 20 -1.71 3.49 18.94
N ARG A 21 -2.00 4.38 19.90
CA ARG A 21 -3.24 4.31 20.71
C ARG A 21 -4.48 4.76 19.94
N ALA A 22 -4.34 5.68 18.99
CA ALA A 22 -5.43 6.09 18.10
C ALA A 22 -5.77 4.98 17.09
N LEU A 23 -4.76 4.31 16.50
CA LEU A 23 -4.97 3.19 15.58
C LEU A 23 -5.59 1.96 16.27
N LYS A 24 -5.19 1.65 17.52
CA LYS A 24 -5.75 0.53 18.28
C LYS A 24 -7.25 0.70 18.54
N ARG A 25 -7.71 1.93 18.82
CA ARG A 25 -9.13 2.25 19.04
C ARG A 25 -9.98 2.25 17.76
N VAL A 26 -9.38 2.42 16.58
CA VAL A 26 -10.11 2.38 15.30
C VAL A 26 -10.22 0.95 14.77
N LYS A 27 -9.21 0.09 14.99
CA LYS A 27 -9.21 -1.30 14.47
C LYS A 27 -9.97 -2.31 15.33
N ASP A 28 -9.97 -2.17 16.66
CA ASP A 28 -10.77 -3.03 17.56
C ASP A 28 -12.29 -2.89 17.30
N ALA A 29 -12.70 -1.86 16.55
CA ALA A 29 -14.08 -1.59 16.15
C ALA A 29 -14.49 -2.19 14.79
N THR A 30 -13.67 -2.99 14.11
CA THR A 30 -13.97 -3.39 12.72
C THR A 30 -14.40 -4.84 12.52
N SER A 31 -13.97 -5.81 13.34
CA SER A 31 -14.34 -7.22 13.13
C SER A 31 -15.36 -7.76 14.15
N ALA A 32 -15.31 -7.36 15.42
CA ALA A 32 -16.31 -7.77 16.43
C ALA A 32 -17.49 -6.80 16.58
N PHE A 33 -17.39 -5.57 16.05
CA PHE A 33 -18.37 -4.49 16.25
C PHE A 33 -19.53 -4.53 15.25
N LEU A 34 -19.35 -5.18 14.10
CA LEU A 34 -20.32 -5.25 13.00
C LEU A 34 -21.57 -6.09 13.31
N ARG A 35 -21.59 -6.83 14.43
CA ARG A 35 -22.78 -7.58 14.87
C ARG A 35 -23.59 -6.89 15.97
N ALA A 36 -23.16 -5.74 16.52
CA ALA A 36 -23.81 -5.18 17.72
C ALA A 36 -24.14 -3.67 17.70
N ARG A 37 -23.73 -2.88 16.71
CA ARG A 37 -24.15 -1.46 16.61
C ARG A 37 -24.49 -1.03 15.19
N SER A 38 -25.57 -0.26 15.07
CA SER A 38 -26.12 0.31 13.84
C SER A 38 -25.34 1.53 13.31
N SER A 39 -24.18 1.89 13.90
CA SER A 39 -23.42 3.06 13.47
C SER A 39 -21.92 3.01 13.80
N VAL A 40 -21.08 3.59 12.93
CA VAL A 40 -19.63 3.83 13.09
C VAL A 40 -19.37 5.32 13.27
N THR A 41 -18.61 5.72 14.29
CA THR A 41 -18.23 7.12 14.51
C THR A 41 -16.79 7.37 14.04
N ILE A 42 -16.62 8.20 13.01
CA ILE A 42 -15.33 8.73 12.58
C ILE A 42 -15.05 10.00 13.39
N ALA A 43 -13.92 10.02 14.11
CA ALA A 43 -13.47 11.19 14.86
C ALA A 43 -12.26 11.81 14.12
N SER A 44 -12.40 13.05 13.66
CA SER A 44 -11.31 13.83 13.11
C SER A 44 -10.81 14.84 14.14
N VAL A 45 -9.49 15.07 14.16
CA VAL A 45 -8.82 16.03 15.05
C VAL A 45 -8.34 17.18 14.16
N ARG A 46 -8.96 18.36 14.27
CA ARG A 46 -8.44 19.57 13.61
C ARG A 46 -7.37 20.20 14.50
N GLN A 47 -6.17 20.41 13.95
CA GLN A 47 -5.23 21.38 14.53
C GLN A 47 -5.68 22.78 14.07
N THR A 48 -5.95 23.65 15.03
CA THR A 48 -6.18 25.08 14.77
C THR A 48 -4.92 25.71 14.18
N PRO A 49 -5.04 26.65 13.22
CA PRO A 49 -3.87 27.33 12.66
C PRO A 49 -3.14 28.13 13.76
N GLU A 50 -1.80 28.08 13.75
CA GLU A 50 -0.97 28.93 14.60
C GLU A 50 -1.27 30.40 14.29
N VAL A 51 -1.81 31.12 15.27
CA VAL A 51 -1.85 32.59 15.24
C VAL A 51 -0.42 33.05 15.48
N ILE A 52 0.24 33.58 14.45
CA ILE A 52 1.49 34.32 14.62
C ILE A 52 1.10 35.67 15.21
N SER A 53 1.32 35.87 16.52
CA SER A 53 1.13 37.15 17.20
C SER A 53 2.45 37.75 17.66
N ASP A 54 2.57 39.06 17.45
CA ASP A 54 3.70 39.95 17.69
C ASP A 54 4.19 39.92 19.16
N PRO A 55 5.50 39.76 19.46
CA PRO A 55 6.00 39.59 20.83
C PRO A 55 5.91 40.82 21.76
N ALA A 56 5.35 41.95 21.31
CA ALA A 56 5.39 43.23 22.04
C ALA A 56 4.11 43.61 22.80
N ASP A 57 3.07 42.76 22.84
CA ASP A 57 1.82 43.06 23.57
C ASP A 57 1.92 42.71 25.07
N PRO A 58 1.86 43.69 25.99
CA PRO A 58 1.96 43.46 27.43
C PRO A 58 0.72 42.80 28.08
N ALA A 59 -0.35 42.51 27.33
CA ALA A 59 -1.52 41.76 27.84
C ALA A 59 -1.41 40.22 27.67
N PHE A 60 -0.27 39.70 27.24
CA PHE A 60 -0.12 38.27 26.91
C PHE A 60 -0.08 37.35 28.14
N VAL A 61 -1.06 36.43 28.24
CA VAL A 61 -1.10 35.34 29.22
C VAL A 61 -0.70 34.02 28.52
N PRO A 62 0.49 33.44 28.79
CA PRO A 62 0.88 32.18 28.18
C PRO A 62 0.30 31.00 28.95
N ASN A 63 -0.84 30.47 28.50
CA ASN A 63 -1.29 29.07 28.59
C ASN A 63 -2.82 28.99 28.54
N ALA A 64 -3.40 29.17 27.35
CA ALA A 64 -4.62 28.44 27.03
C ALA A 64 -4.17 27.16 26.31
N ARG A 65 -4.28 26.00 26.98
CA ARG A 65 -4.19 24.70 26.29
C ARG A 65 -5.31 24.69 25.24
N GLN A 66 -4.97 24.93 23.98
CA GLN A 66 -5.92 24.73 22.89
C GLN A 66 -6.26 23.23 22.87
N THR A 67 -7.49 22.93 23.29
CA THR A 67 -8.02 21.57 23.18
C THR A 67 -8.32 21.34 21.70
N PRO A 68 -7.79 20.28 21.08
CA PRO A 68 -8.08 20.02 19.69
C PRO A 68 -9.58 19.78 19.53
N GLU A 69 -10.18 20.46 18.56
CA GLU A 69 -11.60 20.28 18.24
C GLU A 69 -11.77 18.88 17.61
N ILE A 70 -12.45 17.99 18.34
CA ILE A 70 -12.77 16.64 17.86
C ILE A 70 -14.12 16.72 17.14
N SER A 71 -14.10 16.75 15.82
CA SER A 71 -15.31 16.62 15.02
C SER A 71 -15.64 15.14 14.88
N ARG A 72 -16.81 14.73 15.37
CA ARG A 72 -17.32 13.35 15.30
C ARG A 72 -18.44 13.27 14.29
N GLN A 73 -18.29 12.41 13.29
CA GLN A 73 -19.35 12.07 12.36
C GLN A 73 -19.74 10.62 12.57
N THR A 74 -21.02 10.38 12.89
CA THR A 74 -21.57 9.03 13.08
C THR A 74 -22.30 8.61 11.81
N LEU A 75 -21.91 7.49 11.22
CA LEU A 75 -22.42 6.95 9.96
C LEU A 75 -23.12 5.61 10.22
N ASP A 76 -24.22 5.34 9.52
CA ASP A 76 -24.92 4.04 9.61
C ASP A 76 -24.12 2.96 8.86
N VAL A 77 -24.00 1.77 9.46
CA VAL A 77 -23.28 0.62 8.86
C VAL A 77 -23.89 0.20 7.52
N ARG A 78 -25.19 0.40 7.31
CA ARG A 78 -25.87 0.13 6.03
C ARG A 78 -25.43 1.08 4.90
N GLN A 79 -24.88 2.24 5.24
CA GLN A 79 -24.32 3.21 4.30
C GLN A 79 -22.84 2.95 3.98
N LEU A 80 -22.28 1.79 4.34
CA LEU A 80 -20.89 1.44 4.03
C LEU A 80 -20.74 0.58 2.77
N HIS A 81 -21.84 0.06 2.19
CA HIS A 81 -21.77 -0.66 0.91
C HIS A 81 -21.32 0.31 -0.20
N GLY A 82 -20.11 0.11 -0.74
CA GLY A 82 -19.49 0.98 -1.73
C GLY A 82 -18.62 2.11 -1.17
N ALA A 83 -18.45 2.19 0.16
CA ALA A 83 -17.50 3.11 0.78
C ALA A 83 -16.08 2.50 0.80
N PHE A 84 -15.05 3.34 0.69
CA PHE A 84 -13.66 2.88 0.80
C PHE A 84 -12.76 3.93 1.46
N LEU A 85 -11.62 3.46 1.99
CA LEU A 85 -10.63 4.25 2.70
C LEU A 85 -9.28 4.11 2.02
N ALA A 86 -8.66 5.24 1.68
CA ALA A 86 -7.27 5.34 1.26
C ALA A 86 -6.43 5.99 2.37
N ALA A 87 -5.17 5.59 2.47
CA ALA A 87 -4.23 6.12 3.46
C ALA A 87 -2.84 6.26 2.85
N ASN A 88 -2.12 7.28 3.30
CA ASN A 88 -0.68 7.43 3.08
C ASN A 88 0.09 7.48 4.42
N LYS A 89 1.36 7.90 4.40
CA LYS A 89 2.21 7.92 5.60
C LYS A 89 1.71 8.85 6.72
N GLY A 90 0.81 9.79 6.43
CA GLY A 90 0.36 10.77 7.42
C GLY A 90 -1.13 11.14 7.38
N ALA A 91 -1.86 10.82 6.31
CA ALA A 91 -3.24 11.24 6.11
C ALA A 91 -4.13 10.11 5.59
N PHE A 92 -5.43 10.35 5.66
CA PHE A 92 -6.47 9.45 5.22
C PHE A 92 -7.49 10.18 4.34
N ALA A 93 -8.07 9.45 3.41
CA ALA A 93 -9.17 9.89 2.57
C ALA A 93 -10.26 8.81 2.57
N TRP A 94 -11.45 9.15 3.05
CA TRP A 94 -12.62 8.28 3.03
C TRP A 94 -13.56 8.73 1.92
N CYS A 95 -13.95 7.80 1.06
CA CYS A 95 -14.99 7.99 0.07
C CYS A 95 -16.28 7.30 0.55
N ASN A 96 -17.37 8.05 0.57
CA ASN A 96 -18.69 7.50 0.84
C ASN A 96 -19.30 6.85 -0.42
N PRO A 97 -20.38 6.06 -0.32
CA PRO A 97 -20.98 5.41 -1.49
C PRO A 97 -21.60 6.37 -2.51
N ALA A 98 -21.88 7.61 -2.11
CA ALA A 98 -22.35 8.66 -3.02
C ALA A 98 -21.19 9.37 -3.76
N GLY A 99 -19.94 8.92 -3.58
CA GLY A 99 -18.76 9.45 -4.24
C GLY A 99 -18.24 10.77 -3.66
N GLY A 100 -18.67 11.14 -2.46
CA GLY A 100 -18.15 12.29 -1.72
C GLY A 100 -16.96 11.89 -0.82
N VAL A 101 -15.96 12.77 -0.73
CA VAL A 101 -14.70 12.50 -0.02
C VAL A 101 -14.54 13.36 1.23
N ILE A 102 -14.07 12.74 2.31
CA ILE A 102 -13.64 13.41 3.54
C ILE A 102 -12.19 13.03 3.81
N THR A 103 -11.35 14.03 4.09
CA THR A 103 -9.93 13.84 4.41
C THR A 103 -9.61 14.27 5.83
N TRP A 104 -8.61 13.63 6.44
CA TRP A 104 -8.04 14.06 7.72
C TRP A 104 -6.56 13.70 7.83
N GLY A 105 -5.85 14.42 8.69
CA GLY A 105 -4.39 14.35 8.84
C GLY A 105 -3.71 15.69 8.54
N PRO A 106 -2.38 15.76 8.57
CA PRO A 106 -1.65 16.98 8.25
C PRO A 106 -1.88 17.42 6.80
N ARG A 107 -1.96 18.73 6.57
CA ARG A 107 -2.13 19.33 5.24
C ARG A 107 -1.01 18.93 4.27
N SER A 108 0.23 18.83 4.77
CA SER A 108 1.40 18.38 4.01
C SER A 108 1.37 16.91 3.58
N TYR A 109 0.34 16.15 3.98
CA TYR A 109 0.11 14.77 3.54
C TYR A 109 -1.24 14.63 2.81
N GLY A 110 -1.91 15.74 2.47
CA GLY A 110 -3.23 15.70 1.82
C GLY A 110 -4.41 15.47 2.77
N GLY A 111 -4.23 15.74 4.07
CA GLY A 111 -5.32 15.70 5.05
C GLY A 111 -6.39 16.79 4.87
N ASP A 112 -6.11 17.80 4.04
CA ASP A 112 -7.03 18.88 3.66
C ASP A 112 -7.29 18.86 2.14
N SER A 113 -8.48 18.44 1.76
CA SER A 113 -8.98 18.40 0.37
C SER A 113 -9.90 19.58 0.02
N SER A 114 -9.99 20.61 0.88
CA SER A 114 -10.92 21.73 0.69
C SER A 114 -10.74 22.46 -0.66
N ALA A 115 -9.49 22.57 -1.14
CA ALA A 115 -9.14 23.19 -2.42
C ALA A 115 -9.74 22.46 -3.64
N VAL A 116 -9.96 21.13 -3.54
CA VAL A 116 -10.46 20.29 -4.64
C VAL A 116 -11.84 19.71 -4.35
N ARG A 117 -12.48 20.10 -3.24
CA ARG A 117 -13.75 19.54 -2.76
C ARG A 117 -14.86 19.53 -3.81
N TYR A 118 -14.94 20.57 -4.64
CA TYR A 118 -15.98 20.68 -5.66
C TYR A 118 -15.75 19.74 -6.85
N CYS A 119 -14.52 19.28 -7.05
CA CYS A 119 -14.13 18.34 -8.08
C CYS A 119 -14.25 16.88 -7.62
N LEU A 120 -14.22 16.61 -6.31
CA LEU A 120 -14.34 15.26 -5.73
C LEU A 120 -15.82 14.81 -5.64
N LYS A 121 -16.42 14.58 -6.81
CA LYS A 121 -17.80 14.06 -6.96
C LYS A 121 -17.76 12.76 -7.76
N GLY A 122 -18.55 11.76 -7.34
CA GLY A 122 -18.60 10.48 -8.03
C GLY A 122 -17.25 9.73 -8.00
N VAL A 123 -16.48 9.90 -6.93
CA VAL A 123 -15.17 9.24 -6.78
C VAL A 123 -15.35 7.72 -6.73
N GLN A 124 -14.66 7.00 -7.62
CA GLN A 124 -14.74 5.53 -7.74
C GLN A 124 -13.53 4.82 -7.13
N GLN A 125 -12.35 5.46 -7.17
CA GLN A 125 -11.12 4.92 -6.61
C GLN A 125 -10.25 6.07 -6.11
N ILE A 126 -9.53 5.85 -5.01
CA ILE A 126 -8.47 6.75 -4.53
C ILE A 126 -7.20 5.93 -4.39
N GLN A 127 -6.11 6.45 -4.95
CA GLN A 127 -4.76 5.94 -4.75
C GLN A 127 -3.89 6.96 -4.05
N ALA A 128 -2.91 6.48 -3.30
CA ALA A 128 -2.08 7.32 -2.46
C ALA A 128 -0.59 7.06 -2.72
N SER A 129 0.18 8.14 -2.85
CA SER A 129 1.64 8.12 -2.69
C SER A 129 1.98 8.35 -1.20
N ASP A 130 3.24 8.63 -0.83
CA ASP A 130 3.60 8.88 0.57
C ASP A 130 2.91 10.10 1.18
N ARG A 131 2.63 11.14 0.37
CA ARG A 131 2.08 12.44 0.83
C ARG A 131 1.01 13.05 -0.06
N ALA A 132 0.59 12.35 -1.10
CA ALA A 132 -0.45 12.82 -2.01
C ALA A 132 -1.50 11.74 -2.28
N PHE A 133 -2.63 12.17 -2.85
CA PHE A 133 -3.70 11.32 -3.31
C PHE A 133 -4.08 11.66 -4.75
N ALA A 134 -4.56 10.65 -5.47
CA ALA A 134 -5.17 10.76 -6.79
C ALA A 134 -6.50 10.01 -6.79
N ALA A 135 -7.59 10.69 -7.12
CA ALA A 135 -8.93 10.10 -7.24
C ALA A 135 -9.31 9.93 -8.71
N ILE A 136 -9.86 8.75 -9.05
CA ILE A 136 -10.56 8.51 -10.32
C ILE A 136 -12.04 8.82 -10.09
N LEU A 137 -12.59 9.70 -10.93
CA LEU A 137 -14.00 10.08 -10.92
C LEU A 137 -14.81 9.16 -11.84
N SER A 138 -16.15 9.17 -11.69
CA SER A 138 -17.05 8.33 -12.48
C SER A 138 -17.08 8.63 -13.98
N ASP A 139 -16.61 9.80 -14.38
CA ASP A 139 -16.43 10.19 -15.78
C ASP A 139 -15.02 9.84 -16.33
N GLY A 140 -14.18 9.18 -15.52
CA GLY A 140 -12.82 8.80 -15.88
C GLY A 140 -11.80 9.93 -15.78
N GLN A 141 -12.16 11.11 -15.24
CA GLN A 141 -11.21 12.17 -14.93
C GLN A 141 -10.44 11.88 -13.63
N VAL A 142 -9.31 12.57 -13.47
CA VAL A 142 -8.46 12.46 -12.27
C VAL A 142 -8.38 13.79 -11.53
N VAL A 143 -8.47 13.72 -10.20
CA VAL A 143 -8.26 14.85 -9.29
C VAL A 143 -7.18 14.47 -8.29
N THR A 144 -6.16 15.32 -8.15
CA THR A 144 -5.03 15.11 -7.23
C THR A 144 -5.00 16.17 -6.13
N TRP A 145 -4.50 15.80 -4.94
CA TRP A 145 -4.28 16.74 -3.83
C TRP A 145 -3.22 16.22 -2.85
N GLY A 146 -2.69 17.12 -2.01
CA GLY A 146 -1.59 16.83 -1.06
C GLY A 146 -0.32 17.60 -1.40
N ASP A 147 0.83 16.98 -1.15
CA ASP A 147 2.16 17.56 -1.41
C ASP A 147 2.54 17.47 -2.91
N PRO A 148 2.78 18.60 -3.61
CA PRO A 148 3.17 18.61 -5.02
C PRO A 148 4.41 17.77 -5.34
N GLU A 149 5.42 17.76 -4.46
CA GLU A 149 6.67 17.01 -4.63
C GLU A 149 6.45 15.48 -4.58
N TYR A 150 5.27 15.05 -4.14
CA TYR A 150 4.85 13.67 -4.03
C TYR A 150 3.71 13.31 -5.02
N GLY A 151 3.53 14.13 -6.05
CA GLY A 151 2.60 13.87 -7.15
C GLY A 151 1.18 14.43 -6.97
N ALA A 152 0.99 15.37 -6.03
CA ALA A 152 -0.30 16.05 -5.89
C ALA A 152 -0.61 17.04 -7.03
N ASP A 153 0.38 17.41 -7.84
CA ASP A 153 0.21 18.25 -9.01
C ASP A 153 0.21 17.42 -10.29
N SER A 154 -0.93 17.40 -10.98
CA SER A 154 -1.14 16.69 -12.26
C SER A 154 -1.48 17.65 -13.41
N ARG A 155 -1.36 18.97 -13.19
CA ARG A 155 -1.83 19.99 -14.15
C ARG A 155 -1.19 19.87 -15.52
N GLU A 156 0.09 19.53 -15.60
CA GLU A 156 0.82 19.39 -16.86
C GLU A 156 0.33 18.22 -17.73
N VAL A 157 -0.33 17.23 -17.12
CA VAL A 157 -0.82 16.04 -17.83
C VAL A 157 -2.34 15.92 -17.82
N GLN A 158 -3.06 16.91 -17.29
CA GLN A 158 -4.51 16.86 -17.08
C GLN A 158 -5.29 16.57 -18.38
N ASP A 159 -4.88 17.17 -19.49
CA ASP A 159 -5.50 16.97 -20.81
C ASP A 159 -5.34 15.52 -21.33
N ARG A 160 -4.39 14.78 -20.79
CA ARG A 160 -4.14 13.37 -21.12
C ARG A 160 -4.81 12.39 -20.16
N LEU A 161 -5.26 12.85 -18.98
CA LEU A 161 -5.92 12.04 -17.95
C LEU A 161 -7.43 11.91 -18.20
N GLN A 162 -7.78 11.36 -19.36
CA GLN A 162 -9.16 11.15 -19.79
C GLN A 162 -9.44 9.65 -19.94
N GLY A 163 -10.56 9.18 -19.41
CA GLY A 163 -10.91 7.75 -19.45
C GLY A 163 -9.93 6.88 -18.65
N VAL A 164 -9.47 7.36 -17.50
CA VAL A 164 -8.55 6.62 -16.62
C VAL A 164 -9.28 5.44 -15.98
N GLN A 165 -8.71 4.25 -16.08
CA GLN A 165 -9.27 3.01 -15.51
C GLN A 165 -8.60 2.59 -14.20
N GLN A 166 -7.30 2.82 -14.09
CA GLN A 166 -6.51 2.41 -12.93
C GLN A 166 -5.39 3.41 -12.70
N ILE A 167 -5.11 3.69 -11.43
CA ILE A 167 -3.92 4.42 -11.00
C ILE A 167 -3.07 3.49 -10.14
N GLN A 168 -1.76 3.60 -10.26
CA GLN A 168 -0.76 3.05 -9.34
C GLN A 168 0.16 4.17 -8.88
N ALA A 169 0.72 4.02 -7.68
CA ALA A 169 1.56 5.04 -7.06
C ALA A 169 2.88 4.44 -6.56
N THR A 170 3.97 5.17 -6.75
CA THR A 170 5.21 4.98 -6.00
C THR A 170 5.18 5.87 -4.75
N GLY A 171 6.30 5.99 -4.03
CA GLY A 171 6.41 6.92 -2.90
C GLY A 171 6.09 8.37 -3.27
N SER A 172 6.35 8.83 -4.51
CA SER A 172 6.20 10.25 -4.89
C SER A 172 5.71 10.49 -6.33
N SER A 173 5.26 9.44 -7.02
CA SER A 173 4.77 9.54 -8.41
C SER A 173 3.56 8.64 -8.66
N PHE A 174 2.86 8.90 -9.74
CA PHE A 174 1.70 8.14 -10.17
C PHE A 174 1.81 7.71 -11.63
N ALA A 175 1.16 6.60 -11.95
CA ALA A 175 0.96 6.13 -13.32
C ALA A 175 -0.50 5.71 -13.50
N ALA A 176 -1.16 6.27 -14.51
CA ALA A 176 -2.53 5.98 -14.89
C ALA A 176 -2.58 5.12 -16.15
N ILE A 177 -3.39 4.06 -16.14
CA ILE A 177 -3.77 3.29 -17.33
C ILE A 177 -5.06 3.91 -17.88
N LEU A 178 -5.02 4.32 -19.15
CA LEU A 178 -6.19 4.83 -19.87
C LEU A 178 -6.99 3.68 -20.48
N GLN A 179 -8.25 3.94 -20.84
CA GLN A 179 -9.14 2.96 -21.48
C GLN A 179 -8.61 2.39 -22.79
N ASP A 180 -7.75 3.12 -23.49
CA ASP A 180 -7.08 2.66 -24.72
C ASP A 180 -5.76 1.91 -24.47
N GLY A 181 -5.44 1.61 -23.21
CA GLY A 181 -4.23 0.88 -22.80
C GLY A 181 -2.94 1.72 -22.84
N ARG A 182 -3.01 3.04 -23.10
CA ARG A 182 -1.86 3.93 -22.93
C ARG A 182 -1.65 4.27 -21.46
N VAL A 183 -0.44 4.74 -21.14
CA VAL A 183 -0.05 5.16 -19.79
C VAL A 183 0.29 6.65 -19.75
N VAL A 184 -0.14 7.31 -18.69
CA VAL A 184 0.23 8.69 -18.35
C VAL A 184 0.86 8.70 -16.97
N THR A 185 2.01 9.34 -16.81
CA THR A 185 2.74 9.44 -15.54
C THR A 185 2.88 10.90 -15.12
N TRP A 186 2.96 11.13 -13.81
CA TRP A 186 3.26 12.44 -13.22
C TRP A 186 3.85 12.29 -11.81
N GLY A 187 4.38 13.39 -11.27
CA GLY A 187 5.10 13.43 -10.00
C GLY A 187 6.61 13.49 -10.18
N SER A 188 7.36 13.04 -9.18
CA SER A 188 8.83 13.12 -9.18
C SER A 188 9.46 12.31 -10.34
N PRO A 189 10.23 12.95 -11.26
CA PRO A 189 10.87 12.26 -12.37
C PRO A 189 11.77 11.09 -11.93
N ASP A 190 12.54 11.29 -10.85
CA ASP A 190 13.45 10.28 -10.29
C ASP A 190 12.71 9.06 -9.70
N HIS A 191 11.42 9.20 -9.42
CA HIS A 191 10.57 8.13 -8.86
C HIS A 191 9.49 7.67 -9.85
N GLY A 192 9.72 7.88 -11.15
CA GLY A 192 8.89 7.34 -12.23
C GLY A 192 7.76 8.26 -12.70
N GLY A 193 7.76 9.53 -12.29
CA GLY A 193 6.87 10.56 -12.83
C GLY A 193 7.10 10.86 -14.31
N ASP A 194 8.31 10.59 -14.82
CA ASP A 194 8.64 10.68 -16.25
C ASP A 194 8.78 9.28 -16.87
N SER A 195 8.03 9.06 -17.97
CA SER A 195 8.05 7.83 -18.76
C SER A 195 8.34 8.07 -20.24
N ASP A 196 8.80 9.26 -20.64
CA ASP A 196 8.95 9.64 -22.05
C ASP A 196 9.91 8.72 -22.82
N GLN A 197 11.00 8.28 -22.18
CA GLN A 197 11.98 7.35 -22.77
C GLN A 197 11.38 5.98 -23.11
N VAL A 198 10.25 5.61 -22.49
CA VAL A 198 9.59 4.31 -22.69
C VAL A 198 8.19 4.45 -23.30
N ARG A 199 7.71 5.67 -23.53
CA ARG A 199 6.34 5.99 -23.97
C ARG A 199 5.89 5.20 -25.20
N GLY A 200 6.75 5.04 -26.20
CA GLY A 200 6.44 4.25 -27.41
C GLY A 200 6.17 2.76 -27.16
N ARG A 201 6.57 2.24 -26.00
CA ARG A 201 6.33 0.87 -25.54
C ARG A 201 5.16 0.75 -24.56
N LEU A 202 4.70 1.86 -23.96
CA LEU A 202 3.56 1.89 -23.03
C LEU A 202 2.22 1.96 -23.78
N LYS A 203 1.94 0.89 -24.52
CA LYS A 203 0.71 0.67 -25.28
C LYS A 203 0.15 -0.71 -24.98
N ASP A 204 -1.17 -0.84 -25.02
CA ASP A 204 -1.88 -2.09 -24.68
C ASP A 204 -1.52 -2.59 -23.28
N VAL A 205 -1.29 -1.68 -22.33
CA VAL A 205 -0.96 -1.99 -20.94
C VAL A 205 -2.22 -2.44 -20.24
N VAL A 206 -2.13 -3.59 -19.56
CA VAL A 206 -3.25 -4.23 -18.84
C VAL A 206 -3.08 -4.19 -17.32
N GLN A 207 -1.85 -4.00 -16.84
CA GLN A 207 -1.54 -3.91 -15.42
C GLN A 207 -0.29 -3.07 -15.22
N ILE A 208 -0.25 -2.28 -14.15
CA ILE A 208 0.96 -1.64 -13.64
C ILE A 208 1.19 -2.14 -12.22
N GLN A 209 2.45 -2.32 -11.86
CA GLN A 209 2.92 -2.47 -10.49
C GLN A 209 3.95 -1.38 -10.19
N ALA A 210 4.01 -0.97 -8.93
CA ALA A 210 4.86 0.11 -8.46
C ALA A 210 5.59 -0.31 -7.19
N THR A 211 6.82 0.16 -7.03
CA THR A 211 7.61 0.04 -5.81
C THR A 211 7.57 1.37 -5.05
N ALA A 212 7.63 1.33 -3.72
CA ALA A 212 7.70 2.54 -2.91
C ALA A 212 8.93 3.40 -3.27
N GLY A 213 10.05 2.75 -3.61
CA GLY A 213 11.30 3.42 -4.01
C GLY A 213 11.29 4.07 -5.40
N GLY A 214 10.18 4.08 -6.13
CA GLY A 214 10.06 4.85 -7.37
C GLY A 214 10.22 4.07 -8.66
N GLY A 215 10.16 2.73 -8.63
CA GLY A 215 10.16 1.88 -9.82
C GLY A 215 8.74 1.53 -10.27
N PHE A 216 8.50 1.50 -11.57
CA PHE A 216 7.28 0.98 -12.18
C PHE A 216 7.56 -0.17 -13.13
N ALA A 217 6.61 -1.09 -13.22
CA ALA A 217 6.57 -2.16 -14.22
C ALA A 217 5.17 -2.27 -14.82
N ALA A 218 5.05 -2.05 -16.12
CA ALA A 218 3.83 -2.27 -16.89
C ALA A 218 3.86 -3.63 -17.58
N LEU A 219 2.79 -4.40 -17.40
CA LEU A 219 2.50 -5.61 -18.17
C LEU A 219 1.59 -5.25 -19.34
N ARG A 220 2.02 -5.62 -20.55
CA ARG A 220 1.24 -5.45 -21.78
C ARG A 220 0.42 -6.71 -22.07
N ALA A 221 -0.65 -6.55 -22.84
CA ALA A 221 -1.53 -7.64 -23.27
C ALA A 221 -0.79 -8.75 -24.04
N ASP A 222 0.32 -8.42 -24.71
CA ASP A 222 1.19 -9.38 -25.40
C ASP A 222 2.17 -10.14 -24.47
N GLY A 223 2.07 -9.93 -23.15
CA GLY A 223 2.91 -10.57 -22.15
C GLY A 223 4.32 -10.00 -22.05
N LEU A 224 4.59 -8.85 -22.67
CA LEU A 224 5.85 -8.11 -22.50
C LEU A 224 5.78 -7.15 -21.31
N VAL A 225 6.95 -6.90 -20.71
CA VAL A 225 7.11 -5.99 -19.57
C VAL A 225 7.93 -4.77 -19.97
N VAL A 226 7.44 -3.60 -19.58
CA VAL A 226 8.12 -2.31 -19.74
C VAL A 226 8.34 -1.71 -18.34
N THR A 227 9.57 -1.32 -18.03
CA THR A 227 9.92 -0.73 -16.73
C THR A 227 10.47 0.68 -16.88
N TRP A 228 10.21 1.55 -15.91
CA TRP A 228 10.76 2.91 -15.82
C TRP A 228 10.81 3.39 -14.36
N GLY A 229 11.38 4.57 -14.14
CA GLY A 229 11.61 5.15 -12.81
C GLY A 229 12.96 4.74 -12.21
N ASN A 230 13.06 4.79 -10.88
CA ASN A 230 14.30 4.58 -10.14
C ASN A 230 14.91 3.19 -10.44
N PRO A 231 16.09 3.11 -11.09
CA PRO A 231 16.72 1.84 -11.44
C PRO A 231 17.04 0.95 -10.24
N ASP A 232 17.40 1.55 -9.09
CA ASP A 232 17.77 0.81 -7.88
C ASP A 232 16.55 0.18 -7.20
N ALA A 233 15.37 0.77 -7.40
CA ALA A 233 14.08 0.24 -6.92
C ALA A 233 13.33 -0.57 -7.99
N GLY A 234 14.03 -1.09 -9.00
CA GLY A 234 13.45 -1.98 -10.03
C GLY A 234 12.88 -1.27 -11.26
N GLY A 235 13.06 0.04 -11.41
CA GLY A 235 12.67 0.80 -12.61
C GLY A 235 13.45 0.41 -13.88
N SER A 236 14.47 -0.44 -13.76
CA SER A 236 15.21 -1.00 -14.91
C SER A 236 15.28 -2.52 -14.85
N SER A 237 14.63 -3.18 -15.82
CA SER A 237 14.70 -4.63 -16.05
C SER A 237 15.73 -5.03 -17.13
N ARG A 238 16.61 -4.12 -17.57
CA ARG A 238 17.52 -4.33 -18.71
C ARG A 238 18.34 -5.61 -18.63
N LYS A 239 18.80 -5.99 -17.43
CA LYS A 239 19.61 -7.21 -17.20
C LYS A 239 18.82 -8.52 -17.41
N VAL A 240 17.49 -8.48 -17.26
CA VAL A 240 16.60 -9.65 -17.35
C VAL A 240 15.57 -9.54 -18.47
N GLN A 241 15.57 -8.46 -19.26
CA GLN A 241 14.58 -8.19 -20.30
C GLN A 241 14.40 -9.35 -21.29
N GLY A 242 15.49 -10.05 -21.65
CA GLY A 242 15.46 -11.21 -22.53
C GLY A 242 14.67 -12.41 -21.97
N LEU A 243 14.48 -12.46 -20.65
CA LEU A 243 13.74 -13.49 -19.93
C LEU A 243 12.27 -13.12 -19.71
N LEU A 244 11.91 -11.84 -19.77
CA LEU A 244 10.55 -11.33 -19.51
C LEU A 244 9.64 -11.47 -20.75
N LYS A 245 9.35 -12.72 -21.12
CA LYS A 245 8.47 -13.06 -22.26
C LYS A 245 7.30 -13.92 -21.79
N GLY A 246 6.09 -13.60 -22.24
CA GLY A 246 4.88 -14.33 -21.86
C GLY A 246 4.59 -14.20 -20.36
N VAL A 247 4.83 -13.03 -19.78
CA VAL A 247 4.53 -12.74 -18.38
C VAL A 247 3.01 -12.71 -18.18
N LYS A 248 2.53 -13.37 -17.12
CA LYS A 248 1.10 -13.40 -16.74
C LYS A 248 0.78 -12.52 -15.53
N GLN A 249 1.75 -12.34 -14.65
CA GLN A 249 1.57 -11.60 -13.40
C GLN A 249 2.88 -10.93 -13.03
N ILE A 250 2.79 -9.70 -12.50
CA ILE A 250 3.88 -9.00 -11.85
C ILE A 250 3.45 -8.72 -10.41
N GLN A 251 4.38 -8.87 -9.48
CA GLN A 251 4.25 -8.42 -8.09
C GLN A 251 5.42 -7.52 -7.73
N ALA A 252 5.20 -6.64 -6.76
CA ALA A 252 6.20 -5.70 -6.25
C ALA A 252 6.35 -5.80 -4.72
N THR A 253 7.57 -5.67 -4.25
CA THR A 253 7.91 -5.29 -2.86
C THR A 253 8.21 -3.79 -2.82
N GLU A 254 8.77 -3.26 -1.72
CA GLU A 254 9.11 -1.82 -1.64
C GLU A 254 10.15 -1.37 -2.65
N ASN A 255 11.04 -2.26 -3.13
CA ASN A 255 12.15 -1.92 -4.05
C ASN A 255 12.49 -3.01 -5.09
N ALA A 256 11.67 -4.05 -5.23
CA ALA A 256 11.92 -5.10 -6.21
C ALA A 256 10.63 -5.64 -6.84
N PHE A 257 10.80 -6.40 -7.91
CA PHE A 257 9.72 -7.01 -8.66
C PHE A 257 9.98 -8.50 -8.90
N ALA A 258 8.88 -9.23 -9.03
CA ALA A 258 8.86 -10.62 -9.48
C ALA A 258 7.80 -10.80 -10.57
N ALA A 259 8.19 -11.39 -11.69
CA ALA A 259 7.30 -11.76 -12.78
C ALA A 259 7.08 -13.27 -12.81
N LEU A 260 5.82 -13.69 -12.90
CA LEU A 260 5.43 -15.06 -13.19
C LEU A 260 5.19 -15.22 -14.69
N LEU A 261 5.93 -16.14 -15.30
CA LEU A 261 5.83 -16.44 -16.72
C LEU A 261 4.75 -17.50 -16.98
N SER A 262 4.30 -17.55 -18.23
CA SER A 262 3.25 -18.48 -18.68
C SER A 262 3.62 -19.95 -18.51
N ASP A 263 4.92 -20.25 -18.49
CA ASP A 263 5.51 -21.58 -18.28
C ASP A 263 5.76 -21.92 -16.80
N GLY A 264 5.32 -21.06 -15.87
CA GLY A 264 5.46 -21.27 -14.43
C GLY A 264 6.85 -20.95 -13.86
N ARG A 265 7.76 -20.36 -14.67
CA ARG A 265 9.03 -19.80 -14.17
C ARG A 265 8.83 -18.42 -13.55
N VAL A 266 9.74 -18.07 -12.65
CA VAL A 266 9.79 -16.74 -12.02
C VAL A 266 11.07 -16.03 -12.43
N VAL A 267 10.96 -14.74 -12.73
CA VAL A 267 12.08 -13.83 -13.01
C VAL A 267 11.97 -12.63 -12.07
N THR A 268 13.07 -12.29 -11.38
CA THR A 268 13.11 -11.18 -10.42
C THR A 268 14.10 -10.10 -10.83
N TRP A 269 13.86 -8.86 -10.42
CA TRP A 269 14.79 -7.74 -10.59
C TRP A 269 14.52 -6.64 -9.53
N GLY A 270 15.43 -5.67 -9.43
CA GLY A 270 15.42 -4.62 -8.40
C GLY A 270 16.40 -4.91 -7.27
N ASP A 271 16.17 -4.31 -6.10
CA ASP A 271 17.06 -4.48 -4.94
C ASP A 271 17.05 -5.92 -4.42
N ARG A 272 18.24 -6.52 -4.30
CA ARG A 272 18.44 -7.87 -3.77
C ARG A 272 17.89 -8.04 -2.35
N ASN A 273 17.97 -7.01 -1.51
CA ASN A 273 17.55 -7.06 -0.10
C ASN A 273 16.02 -7.13 0.02
N PHE A 274 15.30 -6.75 -1.05
CA PHE A 274 13.84 -6.75 -1.13
C PHE A 274 13.32 -7.88 -2.05
N GLY A 275 14.15 -8.89 -2.33
CA GLY A 275 13.76 -10.06 -3.14
C GLY A 275 14.00 -9.91 -4.65
N GLY A 276 14.76 -8.90 -5.09
CA GLY A 276 15.16 -8.73 -6.49
C GLY A 276 16.10 -9.82 -7.03
N ASP A 277 16.63 -10.70 -6.16
CA ASP A 277 17.47 -11.83 -6.52
C ASP A 277 16.91 -13.16 -5.98
N SER A 278 16.39 -13.99 -6.87
CA SER A 278 15.82 -15.31 -6.57
C SER A 278 16.76 -16.49 -6.90
N ARG A 279 18.03 -16.23 -7.26
CA ARG A 279 18.96 -17.29 -7.72
C ARG A 279 19.16 -18.42 -6.71
N SER A 280 19.12 -18.12 -5.41
CA SER A 280 19.26 -19.09 -4.31
C SER A 280 18.08 -20.06 -4.17
N VAL A 281 16.93 -19.73 -4.76
CA VAL A 281 15.69 -20.53 -4.73
C VAL A 281 15.24 -20.99 -6.12
N GLN A 282 15.95 -20.62 -7.20
CA GLN A 282 15.51 -20.84 -8.59
C GLN A 282 15.14 -22.30 -8.90
N GLN A 283 15.86 -23.27 -8.33
CA GLN A 283 15.58 -24.71 -8.56
C GLN A 283 14.27 -25.18 -7.93
N GLN A 284 13.74 -24.45 -6.95
CA GLN A 284 12.48 -24.72 -6.27
C GLN A 284 11.30 -23.97 -6.90
N LEU A 285 11.56 -22.89 -7.65
CA LEU A 285 10.53 -22.11 -8.36
C LEU A 285 10.13 -22.79 -9.68
N LYS A 286 9.57 -24.00 -9.59
CA LYS A 286 9.10 -24.80 -10.75
C LYS A 286 7.60 -25.03 -10.67
N GLY A 287 6.85 -24.63 -11.70
CA GLY A 287 5.40 -24.80 -11.72
C GLY A 287 4.68 -23.87 -10.74
N VAL A 288 5.21 -22.65 -10.57
CA VAL A 288 4.60 -21.61 -9.74
C VAL A 288 3.25 -21.21 -10.34
N GLN A 289 2.22 -21.13 -9.50
CA GLN A 289 0.87 -20.72 -9.88
C GLN A 289 0.62 -19.25 -9.55
N HIS A 290 1.11 -18.78 -8.40
CA HIS A 290 0.91 -17.42 -7.93
C HIS A 290 2.14 -16.90 -7.18
N ILE A 291 2.35 -15.59 -7.23
CA ILE A 291 3.31 -14.87 -6.40
C ILE A 291 2.54 -13.91 -5.49
N GLN A 292 2.93 -13.88 -4.22
CA GLN A 292 2.49 -12.90 -3.23
C GLN A 292 3.71 -12.13 -2.72
N ALA A 293 3.49 -10.89 -2.27
CA ALA A 293 4.54 -10.00 -1.79
C ALA A 293 4.13 -9.30 -0.50
N THR A 294 5.07 -9.17 0.44
CA THR A 294 5.04 -8.18 1.53
C THR A 294 5.83 -6.94 1.09
N ALA A 295 6.10 -6.00 2.00
CA ALA A 295 6.98 -4.87 1.70
C ALA A 295 8.44 -5.31 1.41
N TYR A 296 8.87 -6.48 1.89
CA TYR A 296 10.28 -6.90 1.83
C TYR A 296 10.50 -8.26 1.16
N THR A 297 9.47 -9.11 1.10
CA THR A 297 9.62 -10.53 0.78
C THR A 297 8.60 -10.98 -0.24
N PHE A 298 9.00 -11.88 -1.11
CA PHE A 298 8.09 -12.60 -1.99
C PHE A 298 7.86 -14.03 -1.50
N ALA A 299 6.70 -14.58 -1.83
CA ALA A 299 6.38 -15.98 -1.65
C ALA A 299 5.70 -16.54 -2.91
N ALA A 300 6.25 -17.63 -3.46
CA ALA A 300 5.66 -18.36 -4.57
C ALA A 300 4.82 -19.52 -4.04
N VAL A 301 3.61 -19.65 -4.57
CA VAL A 301 2.74 -20.82 -4.38
C VAL A 301 2.90 -21.74 -5.58
N LEU A 302 3.32 -22.97 -5.33
CA LEU A 302 3.57 -24.00 -6.35
C LEU A 302 2.30 -24.80 -6.64
N GLY A 303 2.25 -25.46 -7.79
CA GLY A 303 1.09 -26.28 -8.19
C GLY A 303 0.80 -27.47 -7.26
N ASP A 304 1.76 -27.89 -6.44
CA ASP A 304 1.59 -28.92 -5.41
C ASP A 304 1.17 -28.35 -4.04
N GLY A 305 0.90 -27.04 -3.95
CA GLY A 305 0.53 -26.33 -2.73
C GLY A 305 1.69 -26.02 -1.80
N SER A 306 2.94 -26.25 -2.22
CA SER A 306 4.14 -25.85 -1.47
C SER A 306 4.38 -24.34 -1.60
N VAL A 307 5.04 -23.74 -0.59
CA VAL A 307 5.41 -22.31 -0.60
C VAL A 307 6.91 -22.11 -0.55
N VAL A 308 7.41 -21.25 -1.43
CA VAL A 308 8.84 -20.88 -1.49
C VAL A 308 8.97 -19.37 -1.30
N PRO A 309 9.36 -18.89 -0.11
CA PRO A 309 9.69 -17.50 0.11
C PRO A 309 11.11 -17.18 -0.35
N TRP A 310 11.34 -15.93 -0.74
CA TRP A 310 12.69 -15.40 -0.97
C TRP A 310 12.77 -13.90 -0.69
N SER A 311 13.89 -13.53 -0.06
CA SER A 311 14.39 -12.17 0.24
C SER A 311 15.58 -12.34 1.19
N ASP A 312 16.04 -11.25 1.83
CA ASP A 312 16.94 -11.33 2.97
C ASP A 312 16.36 -12.23 4.09
N GLU A 313 17.19 -13.10 4.65
CA GLU A 313 16.79 -14.07 5.67
C GLU A 313 16.19 -13.39 6.91
N ASN A 314 16.61 -12.16 7.24
CA ASN A 314 16.12 -11.41 8.40
C ASN A 314 14.76 -10.73 8.19
N LEU A 315 14.25 -10.68 6.96
CA LEU A 315 13.01 -9.95 6.59
C LEU A 315 11.86 -10.88 6.17
N GLY A 316 11.91 -12.14 6.61
CA GLY A 316 10.89 -13.15 6.30
C GLY A 316 11.25 -14.08 5.14
N GLY A 317 12.47 -13.98 4.60
CA GLY A 317 13.04 -14.93 3.66
C GLY A 317 13.46 -16.28 4.28
N ASP A 318 13.27 -16.48 5.59
CA ASP A 318 13.67 -17.73 6.26
C ASP A 318 12.85 -18.93 5.77
N ARG A 319 13.51 -19.74 4.95
CA ARG A 319 12.99 -20.98 4.36
C ARG A 319 12.69 -22.05 5.39
N ARG A 320 13.27 -22.01 6.59
CA ARG A 320 13.05 -23.04 7.62
C ARG A 320 11.62 -22.99 8.16
N SER A 321 11.07 -21.78 8.29
CA SER A 321 9.70 -21.55 8.79
C SER A 321 8.61 -22.16 7.90
N VAL A 322 8.85 -22.28 6.58
CA VAL A 322 7.82 -22.71 5.60
C VAL A 322 8.01 -24.12 5.04
N ARG A 323 9.10 -24.83 5.37
CA ARG A 323 9.42 -26.15 4.79
C ARG A 323 8.34 -27.22 5.00
N HIS A 324 7.50 -27.02 6.02
CA HIS A 324 6.42 -27.94 6.38
C HIS A 324 5.06 -27.55 5.76
N LEU A 325 4.98 -26.39 5.09
CA LEU A 325 3.75 -25.94 4.43
C LEU A 325 3.55 -26.71 3.12
N LYS A 326 2.73 -27.75 3.21
CA LYS A 326 2.13 -28.43 2.05
C LYS A 326 0.65 -28.11 2.03
N THR A 327 0.02 -28.14 0.86
CA THR A 327 -1.43 -27.95 0.68
C THR A 327 -1.94 -26.51 0.92
N VAL A 328 -1.12 -25.49 0.70
CA VAL A 328 -1.57 -24.10 0.82
C VAL A 328 -2.61 -23.77 -0.25
N CYS A 329 -3.79 -23.33 0.17
CA CYS A 329 -4.88 -22.90 -0.72
C CYS A 329 -4.89 -21.39 -0.95
N GLN A 330 -4.53 -20.60 0.08
CA GLN A 330 -4.56 -19.15 0.01
C GLN A 330 -3.44 -18.56 0.85
N ILE A 331 -2.81 -17.47 0.38
CA ILE A 331 -1.85 -16.67 1.14
C ILE A 331 -2.32 -15.22 1.16
N GLN A 332 -2.19 -14.59 2.32
CA GLN A 332 -2.31 -13.14 2.50
C GLN A 332 -1.03 -12.55 3.08
N ALA A 333 -0.72 -11.32 2.67
CA ALA A 333 0.48 -10.61 3.07
C ALA A 333 0.15 -9.34 3.85
N SER A 334 0.86 -9.10 4.94
CA SER A 334 0.93 -7.79 5.62
C SER A 334 2.16 -7.02 5.11
N THR A 335 2.50 -5.88 5.73
CA THR A 335 3.74 -5.17 5.40
C THR A 335 4.97 -6.06 5.67
N VAL A 336 4.95 -6.94 6.66
CA VAL A 336 6.16 -7.65 7.15
C VAL A 336 5.99 -9.15 7.39
N ALA A 337 4.79 -9.69 7.20
CA ALA A 337 4.49 -11.09 7.47
C ALA A 337 3.52 -11.67 6.44
N PHE A 338 3.40 -12.99 6.42
CA PHE A 338 2.45 -13.74 5.62
C PHE A 338 1.59 -14.63 6.51
N ALA A 339 0.40 -14.94 6.02
CA ALA A 339 -0.50 -15.93 6.58
C ALA A 339 -1.04 -16.82 5.46
N ALA A 340 -0.95 -18.13 5.63
CA ALA A 340 -1.48 -19.12 4.69
C ALA A 340 -2.64 -19.89 5.30
N ILE A 341 -3.69 -20.14 4.51
CA ILE A 341 -4.73 -21.13 4.78
C ILE A 341 -4.34 -22.42 4.08
N LEU A 342 -4.24 -23.51 4.84
CA LEU A 342 -3.98 -24.86 4.34
C LEU A 342 -5.27 -25.54 3.86
N GLN A 343 -5.16 -26.66 3.15
CA GLN A 343 -6.31 -27.40 2.62
C GLN A 343 -7.21 -27.98 3.71
N ASP A 344 -6.66 -28.25 4.89
CA ASP A 344 -7.40 -28.61 6.11
C ASP A 344 -8.00 -27.40 6.84
N ARG A 345 -7.91 -26.21 6.23
CA ARG A 345 -8.37 -24.91 6.76
C ARG A 345 -7.69 -24.47 8.05
N SER A 346 -6.56 -25.08 8.42
CA SER A 346 -5.67 -24.53 9.42
C SER A 346 -4.88 -23.35 8.86
N VAL A 347 -4.34 -22.51 9.74
CA VAL A 347 -3.58 -21.32 9.35
C VAL A 347 -2.15 -21.40 9.87
N VAL A 348 -1.19 -21.00 9.04
CA VAL A 348 0.19 -20.79 9.48
C VAL A 348 0.62 -19.39 9.08
N THR A 349 1.29 -18.69 10.00
CA THR A 349 1.94 -17.41 9.71
C THR A 349 3.45 -17.53 9.75
N TRP A 350 4.13 -16.68 8.99
CA TRP A 350 5.59 -16.53 9.03
C TRP A 350 5.98 -15.08 8.67
N GLY A 351 7.21 -14.68 9.01
CA GLY A 351 7.69 -13.31 8.89
C GLY A 351 8.10 -12.74 10.25
N ASP A 352 7.99 -11.41 10.44
CA ASP A 352 8.34 -10.77 11.72
C ASP A 352 7.43 -11.27 12.87
N PRO A 353 7.98 -11.96 13.90
CA PRO A 353 7.18 -12.53 14.98
C PRO A 353 6.40 -11.50 15.80
N GLY A 354 6.93 -10.27 15.93
CA GLY A 354 6.30 -9.18 16.68
C GLY A 354 5.17 -8.48 15.91
N LEU A 355 5.05 -8.73 14.60
CA LEU A 355 4.14 -8.03 13.68
C LEU A 355 3.33 -9.01 12.81
N GLY A 356 2.81 -10.07 13.45
CA GLY A 356 1.87 -11.02 12.83
C GLY A 356 2.51 -12.26 12.21
N GLY A 357 3.84 -12.39 12.25
CA GLY A 357 4.57 -13.56 11.76
C GLY A 357 4.60 -14.76 12.70
N ASP A 358 4.05 -14.66 13.92
CA ASP A 358 3.95 -15.77 14.88
C ASP A 358 2.49 -15.95 15.35
N SER A 359 1.85 -17.05 14.91
CA SER A 359 0.50 -17.46 15.31
C SER A 359 0.50 -18.54 16.40
N SER A 360 1.66 -18.97 16.91
CA SER A 360 1.78 -20.11 17.83
C SER A 360 0.90 -19.97 19.08
N GLY A 361 0.77 -18.75 19.61
CA GLY A 361 -0.05 -18.43 20.78
C GLY A 361 -1.57 -18.55 20.56
N VAL A 362 -2.03 -18.55 19.31
CA VAL A 362 -3.46 -18.67 18.95
C VAL A 362 -3.74 -19.87 18.04
N GLN A 363 -2.74 -20.71 17.77
CA GLN A 363 -2.81 -21.81 16.79
C GLN A 363 -3.95 -22.78 17.04
N SER A 364 -4.27 -23.05 18.31
CA SER A 364 -5.38 -23.94 18.69
C SER A 364 -6.77 -23.41 18.30
N GLN A 365 -6.89 -22.10 18.09
CA GLN A 365 -8.12 -21.38 17.72
C GLN A 365 -8.25 -21.19 16.20
N LEU A 366 -7.18 -21.42 15.43
CA LEU A 366 -7.14 -21.24 13.97
C LEU A 366 -7.48 -22.53 13.22
N LYS A 367 -8.70 -23.05 13.44
CA LYS A 367 -9.25 -24.23 12.76
C LYS A 367 -10.47 -23.85 11.94
N GLU A 368 -10.72 -24.53 10.84
CA GLU A 368 -11.86 -24.23 9.96
C GLU A 368 -11.89 -22.77 9.49
N VAL A 369 -10.70 -22.20 9.23
CA VAL A 369 -10.59 -20.82 8.74
C VAL A 369 -11.11 -20.74 7.32
N LYS A 370 -12.10 -19.87 7.13
CA LYS A 370 -12.68 -19.57 5.82
C LYS A 370 -11.84 -18.55 5.06
N GLU A 371 -11.38 -17.51 5.75
CA GLU A 371 -10.72 -16.37 5.12
C GLU A 371 -9.74 -15.69 6.08
N ILE A 372 -8.67 -15.12 5.54
CA ILE A 372 -7.73 -14.27 6.27
C ILE A 372 -7.77 -12.87 5.66
N GLN A 373 -7.78 -11.87 6.52
CA GLN A 373 -7.67 -10.46 6.16
C GLN A 373 -6.38 -9.89 6.79
N ALA A 374 -5.60 -9.18 5.97
CA ALA A 374 -4.35 -8.58 6.40
C ALA A 374 -4.55 -7.09 6.70
N SER A 375 -3.86 -6.63 7.73
CA SER A 375 -3.60 -5.22 7.98
C SER A 375 -2.09 -4.98 7.89
N ALA A 376 -1.63 -3.72 7.91
CA ALA A 376 -0.19 -3.42 7.82
C ALA A 376 0.71 -4.27 8.76
N TYR A 377 0.25 -4.60 9.96
CA TYR A 377 1.08 -5.28 10.98
C TYR A 377 0.40 -6.46 11.68
N ALA A 378 -0.73 -6.95 11.17
CA ALA A 378 -1.50 -8.01 11.83
C ALA A 378 -2.45 -8.70 10.85
N PHE A 379 -2.87 -9.91 11.19
CA PHE A 379 -3.88 -10.68 10.47
C PHE A 379 -5.14 -10.86 11.31
N ALA A 380 -6.28 -10.96 10.64
CA ALA A 380 -7.55 -11.41 11.21
C ALA A 380 -8.03 -12.63 10.43
N ALA A 381 -8.49 -13.66 11.13
CA ALA A 381 -9.06 -14.87 10.53
C ALA A 381 -10.58 -14.90 10.76
N ILE A 382 -11.33 -15.30 9.74
CA ILE A 382 -12.78 -15.54 9.81
C ILE A 382 -12.97 -17.05 9.78
N LEU A 383 -13.58 -17.59 10.83
CA LEU A 383 -13.89 -19.02 10.95
C LEU A 383 -15.23 -19.34 10.27
N LEU A 384 -15.44 -20.60 9.90
CA LEU A 384 -16.71 -21.04 9.30
C LEU A 384 -17.90 -21.02 10.27
N ASP A 385 -17.64 -21.15 11.56
CA ASP A 385 -18.66 -21.26 12.60
C ASP A 385 -19.23 -19.90 13.05
N GLY A 386 -18.66 -18.79 12.59
CA GLY A 386 -19.33 -17.49 12.51
C GLY A 386 -18.87 -16.42 13.48
#